data_AF-A0A2H5FN30-F1
#
_entry.id   AF-A0A2H5FN30-F1
#
_cell.length_a   1.000
_cell.length_b   1.000
_cell.length_c   1.000
_cell.angle_alpha   90.00
_cell.angle_beta   90.00
_cell.angle_gamma   90.00
#
_symmetry.space_group_name_H-M   'P 1'
#
loop_
_entity.id
_entity.type
_entity.pdbx_description
1 polymer ?
#
loop_
_entity_poly.entity_id
_entity_poly.type
_entity_poly.pdbx_seq_one_letter_code
_entity_poly.pdbx_strand_id
1 'polypeptide(L)'
;MNKKLISLAAFTLIITLGQSSFACSNDSKHCNRSDKLAKELNLTSEQEAKLQTYKEKAQANFKTNYSQLRTLRTQINSLIESDKIDETKLDSLIDQINKIRGSMLKNKIMMQHQMFTILDAQQKAKFLKLKKRWYLDHNV
;
A
#
# COMPACT_ATOMS: atom_id res chain seq x y z
N MET A 1 -54.91 8.48 43.97
CA MET A 1 -54.22 7.64 44.97
C MET A 1 -53.07 6.94 44.28
N ASN A 2 -51.83 7.38 44.52
CA ASN A 2 -50.62 6.92 43.85
C ASN A 2 -50.30 5.46 44.21
N LYS A 3 -49.87 4.66 43.23
CA LYS A 3 -48.94 3.54 43.47
C LYS A 3 -47.91 3.49 42.36
N LYS A 4 -46.66 3.71 42.75
CA LYS A 4 -45.45 3.58 41.95
C LYS A 4 -45.23 2.11 41.65
N LEU A 5 -44.90 1.76 40.40
CA LEU A 5 -44.08 0.58 40.13
C LEU A 5 -43.04 0.96 39.06
N ILE A 6 -41.81 0.92 39.53
CA ILE A 6 -40.55 1.06 38.80
C ILE A 6 -40.41 -0.20 37.95
N SER A 7 -40.22 -0.07 36.63
CA SER A 7 -39.72 -1.17 35.81
C SER A 7 -38.36 -0.77 35.24
N LEU A 8 -37.40 -1.64 35.52
CA LEU A 8 -35.97 -1.45 35.37
C LEU A 8 -35.58 -1.50 33.90
N ALA A 9 -34.95 -0.44 33.40
CA ALA A 9 -34.26 -0.44 32.12
C ALA A 9 -32.96 -1.25 32.26
N ALA A 10 -32.83 -2.33 31.48
CA ALA A 10 -31.55 -3.00 31.27
C ALA A 10 -31.50 -3.60 29.86
N PHE A 11 -31.44 -2.73 28.84
CA PHE A 11 -30.93 -3.12 27.52
C PHE A 11 -29.41 -2.96 27.55
N THR A 12 -28.69 -4.01 27.95
CA THR A 12 -27.25 -4.10 27.66
C THR A 12 -27.08 -4.47 26.19
N LEU A 13 -27.23 -3.47 25.32
CA LEU A 13 -26.78 -3.58 23.94
C LEU A 13 -25.24 -3.53 23.96
N ILE A 14 -24.62 -4.70 24.07
CA ILE A 14 -23.18 -4.84 23.84
C ILE A 14 -22.96 -4.59 22.34
N ILE A 15 -22.76 -3.33 21.97
CA ILE A 15 -22.21 -2.98 20.66
C ILE A 15 -20.73 -3.36 20.73
N THR A 16 -20.42 -4.59 20.34
CA THR A 16 -19.05 -4.95 19.98
C THR A 16 -18.66 -4.08 18.78
N LEU A 17 -17.78 -3.12 19.03
CA LEU A 17 -17.22 -2.26 18.00
C LEU A 17 -16.49 -3.13 16.96
N GLY A 18 -17.05 -3.15 15.75
CA GLY A 18 -16.30 -3.14 14.49
C GLY A 18 -15.43 -4.37 14.20
N GLN A 19 -16.04 -5.47 13.78
CA GLN A 19 -15.38 -6.26 12.74
C GLN A 19 -15.57 -5.54 11.41
N SER A 20 -14.61 -4.67 11.07
CA SER A 20 -14.45 -4.20 9.69
C SER A 20 -14.01 -5.40 8.86
N SER A 21 -14.99 -6.13 8.33
CA SER A 21 -14.77 -7.11 7.29
C SER A 21 -14.32 -6.37 6.02
N PHE A 22 -13.01 -6.24 5.85
CA PHE A 22 -12.41 -5.74 4.61
C PHE A 22 -12.60 -6.80 3.53
N ALA A 23 -13.70 -6.72 2.80
CA ALA A 23 -13.94 -7.54 1.63
C ALA A 23 -13.07 -7.04 0.46
N CYS A 24 -11.85 -7.57 0.31
CA CYS A 24 -11.15 -7.56 -0.98
C CYS A 24 -11.95 -8.47 -1.94
N SER A 25 -12.51 -7.90 -3.00
CA SER A 25 -13.08 -8.70 -4.09
C SER A 25 -11.98 -9.53 -4.76
N ASN A 26 -12.32 -10.79 -5.07
CA ASN A 26 -11.38 -11.88 -5.39
C ASN A 26 -10.55 -11.69 -6.68
N ASP A 27 -10.77 -10.63 -7.45
CA ASP A 27 -10.23 -10.48 -8.82
C ASP A 27 -8.98 -9.58 -8.94
N SER A 28 -8.50 -8.97 -7.85
CA SER A 28 -7.26 -8.19 -7.94
C SER A 28 -6.04 -9.05 -7.54
N LYS A 29 -5.23 -9.46 -8.52
CA LYS A 29 -3.88 -10.02 -8.29
C LYS A 29 -3.01 -9.15 -7.36
N HIS A 30 -3.39 -7.88 -7.15
CA HIS A 30 -2.73 -6.91 -6.29
C HIS A 30 -3.17 -6.91 -4.80
N CYS A 31 -4.42 -7.25 -4.42
CA CYS A 31 -4.76 -7.43 -2.97
C CYS A 31 -3.91 -8.57 -2.37
N ASN A 32 -3.72 -9.65 -3.11
CA ASN A 32 -3.13 -10.88 -2.58
C ASN A 32 -1.70 -10.73 -2.04
N ARG A 33 -0.91 -9.77 -2.52
CA ARG A 33 0.52 -9.75 -2.20
C ARG A 33 0.84 -9.16 -0.84
N SER A 34 0.17 -8.07 -0.45
CA SER A 34 0.39 -7.50 0.88
C SER A 34 -0.16 -8.40 1.98
N ASP A 35 -1.27 -9.06 1.68
CA ASP A 35 -1.98 -9.91 2.63
C ASP A 35 -1.23 -11.24 2.80
N LYS A 36 -0.62 -11.74 1.72
CA LYS A 36 0.31 -12.86 1.80
C LYS A 36 1.51 -12.56 2.69
N LEU A 37 2.12 -11.37 2.58
CA LEU A 37 3.25 -10.99 3.43
C LEU A 37 2.84 -10.85 4.90
N ALA A 38 1.69 -10.23 5.18
CA ALA A 38 1.16 -10.11 6.54
C ALA A 38 0.92 -11.50 7.17
N LYS A 39 0.28 -12.40 6.43
CA LYS A 39 0.10 -13.80 6.83
C LYS A 39 1.42 -14.53 7.02
N GLU A 40 2.37 -14.38 6.10
CA GLU A 40 3.69 -15.01 6.24
C GLU A 40 4.45 -14.48 7.46
N LEU A 41 4.28 -13.23 7.85
CA LEU A 41 4.93 -12.69 9.04
C LEU A 41 4.15 -12.97 10.35
N ASN A 42 2.95 -13.57 10.27
CA ASN A 42 2.05 -13.71 11.41
C ASN A 42 1.89 -12.38 12.16
N LEU A 43 1.55 -11.32 11.43
CA LEU A 43 1.36 -10.00 12.05
C LEU A 43 0.21 -10.04 13.05
N THR A 44 0.38 -9.36 14.18
CA THR A 44 -0.72 -9.13 15.13
C THR A 44 -1.70 -8.11 14.55
N SER A 45 -2.94 -8.12 15.04
CA SER A 45 -3.95 -7.14 14.60
C SER A 45 -3.50 -5.69 14.82
N GLU A 46 -2.71 -5.42 15.87
CA GLU A 46 -2.12 -4.10 16.10
C GLU A 46 -1.06 -3.73 15.04
N GLN A 47 -0.20 -4.69 14.67
CA GLN A 47 0.79 -4.50 13.62
C GLN A 47 0.13 -4.29 12.25
N GLU A 48 -0.91 -5.05 11.94
CA GLU A 48 -1.68 -4.90 10.71
C GLU A 48 -2.35 -3.53 10.62
N ALA A 49 -2.95 -3.04 11.70
CA ALA A 49 -3.54 -1.71 11.77
C ALA A 49 -2.51 -0.60 11.49
N LYS A 50 -1.32 -0.67 12.13
CA LYS A 50 -0.22 0.28 11.89
C LYS A 50 0.25 0.24 10.43
N LEU A 51 0.37 -0.96 9.86
CA LEU A 51 0.77 -1.13 8.48
C LEU A 51 -0.27 -0.55 7.51
N GLN A 52 -1.56 -0.72 7.82
CA GLN A 52 -2.66 -0.19 7.01
C GLN A 52 -2.63 1.34 6.93
N THR A 53 -2.39 2.03 8.06
CA THR A 53 -2.22 3.49 8.07
C THR A 53 -1.07 3.94 7.14
N TYR A 54 0.05 3.21 7.12
CA TYR A 54 1.15 3.51 6.21
C TYR A 54 0.77 3.28 4.74
N LYS A 55 0.02 2.21 4.44
CA LYS A 55 -0.46 1.92 3.08
C LYS A 55 -1.40 3.00 2.56
N GLU A 56 -2.35 3.45 3.37
CA GLU A 56 -3.31 4.49 3.00
C GLU A 56 -2.62 5.80 2.66
N LYS A 57 -1.67 6.23 3.51
CA LYS A 57 -0.85 7.41 3.24
C LYS A 57 -0.05 7.29 1.93
N ALA A 58 0.42 6.08 1.60
CA ALA A 58 1.17 5.83 0.37
C ALA A 58 0.26 5.74 -0.87
N GLN A 59 -0.99 5.28 -0.73
CA GLN A 59 -1.89 4.99 -1.86
C GLN A 59 -2.22 6.24 -2.68
N ALA A 60 -2.42 7.39 -2.02
CA ALA A 60 -2.66 8.67 -2.71
C ALA A 60 -1.48 9.03 -3.63
N ASN A 61 -0.25 8.88 -3.12
CA ASN A 61 0.96 9.15 -3.90
C ASN A 61 1.13 8.15 -5.06
N PHE A 62 0.76 6.89 -4.86
CA PHE A 62 0.82 5.88 -5.93
C PHE A 62 -0.10 6.23 -7.11
N LYS A 63 -1.36 6.59 -6.85
CA LYS A 63 -2.30 6.95 -7.92
C LYS A 63 -1.80 8.15 -8.73
N THR A 64 -1.35 9.19 -8.05
CA THR A 64 -0.81 10.40 -8.70
C THR A 64 0.41 10.09 -9.56
N ASN A 65 1.39 9.35 -9.03
CA ASN A 65 2.60 8.97 -9.76
C ASN A 65 2.28 8.15 -11.02
N TYR A 66 1.36 7.17 -10.93
CA TYR A 66 0.95 6.37 -12.09
C TYR A 66 0.23 7.19 -13.16
N SER A 67 -0.62 8.12 -12.74
CA SER A 67 -1.28 9.05 -13.67
C SER A 67 -0.26 9.90 -14.42
N GLN A 68 0.70 10.50 -13.70
CA GLN A 68 1.76 11.31 -14.30
C GLN A 68 2.63 10.51 -15.27
N LEU A 69 3.03 9.28 -14.90
CA LEU A 69 3.80 8.39 -15.79
C LEU A 69 3.02 8.04 -17.06
N ARG A 70 1.69 7.85 -16.95
CA ARG A 70 0.84 7.59 -18.12
C ARG A 70 0.82 8.80 -19.05
N THR A 71 0.64 10.00 -18.52
CA THR A 71 0.67 11.24 -19.29
C THR A 71 2.02 11.44 -19.99
N LEU A 72 3.14 11.25 -19.30
CA LEU A 72 4.48 11.35 -19.88
C LEU A 72 4.68 10.33 -21.00
N ARG A 73 4.17 9.09 -20.83
CA ARG A 73 4.21 8.08 -21.88
C ARG A 73 3.41 8.48 -23.12
N THR A 74 2.24 9.09 -22.94
CA THR A 74 1.46 9.65 -24.07
C THR A 74 2.24 10.75 -24.78
N GLN A 75 2.90 11.64 -24.04
CA GLN A 75 3.72 12.71 -24.64
C GLN A 75 4.91 12.16 -25.44
N ILE A 76 5.57 11.11 -24.93
CA ILE A 76 6.62 10.41 -25.67
C ILE A 76 6.07 9.78 -26.95
N ASN A 77 4.90 9.12 -26.89
CA ASN A 77 4.27 8.54 -28.08
C ASN A 77 4.00 9.62 -29.15
N SER A 78 3.53 10.81 -28.76
CA SER A 78 3.33 11.92 -29.70
C SER A 78 4.63 12.43 -30.34
N LEU A 79 5.78 12.31 -29.66
CA LEU A 79 7.08 12.63 -30.28
C LEU A 79 7.45 11.64 -31.39
N ILE A 80 7.04 10.37 -31.25
CA ILE A 80 7.29 9.32 -32.25
C ILE A 80 6.47 9.55 -33.53
N GLU A 81 5.30 10.19 -33.40
CA GLU A 81 4.42 10.52 -34.53
C GLU A 81 4.93 11.72 -35.36
N SER A 82 6.00 12.39 -34.91
CA SER A 82 6.61 13.52 -35.62
C SER A 82 7.65 13.06 -36.64
N ASP A 83 7.85 13.81 -37.74
CA ASP A 83 8.85 13.49 -38.79
C ASP A 83 10.29 13.39 -38.24
N LYS A 84 10.57 14.12 -37.16
CA LYS A 84 11.84 14.08 -36.41
C LYS A 84 11.54 14.17 -34.92
N ILE A 85 12.30 13.42 -34.13
CA ILE A 85 12.24 13.50 -32.66
C ILE A 85 12.95 14.78 -32.20
N ASP A 86 12.26 15.57 -31.39
CA ASP A 86 12.86 16.63 -30.59
C ASP A 86 13.58 16.00 -29.39
N GLU A 87 14.90 15.81 -29.51
CA GLU A 87 15.74 15.17 -28.49
C GLU A 87 15.75 15.98 -27.18
N THR A 88 15.74 17.31 -27.24
CA THR A 88 15.70 18.16 -26.04
C THR A 88 14.40 17.96 -25.27
N LYS A 89 13.28 17.84 -25.98
CA LYS A 89 11.99 17.53 -25.36
C LYS A 89 11.94 16.10 -24.83
N LEU A 90 12.52 15.13 -25.55
CA LEU A 90 12.62 13.75 -25.09
C LEU A 90 13.40 13.66 -23.77
N ASP A 91 14.57 14.31 -23.69
CA ASP A 91 15.39 14.34 -22.47
C ASP A 91 14.62 14.89 -21.28
N SER A 92 13.88 15.99 -21.46
CA SER A 92 13.03 16.57 -20.42
C SER A 92 11.92 15.61 -19.94
N LEU A 93 11.32 14.82 -20.85
CA LEU A 93 10.33 13.81 -20.48
C LEU A 93 10.96 12.64 -19.71
N ILE A 94 12.16 12.21 -20.11
CA ILE A 94 12.91 11.14 -19.44
C ILE A 94 13.32 11.59 -18.03
N ASP A 95 13.77 12.82 -17.85
CA ASP A 95 14.12 13.38 -16.53
C ASP A 95 12.92 13.41 -15.58
N GLN A 96 11.74 13.78 -16.08
CA GLN A 96 10.50 13.73 -15.30
C GLN A 96 10.14 12.29 -14.91
N ILE A 97 10.27 11.32 -15.83
CA ILE A 97 10.07 9.89 -15.53
C ILE A 97 11.05 9.43 -14.44
N ASN A 98 12.33 9.77 -14.56
CA ASN A 98 13.37 9.41 -13.61
C ASN A 98 13.08 9.97 -12.22
N LYS A 99 12.64 11.23 -12.13
CA LYS A 99 12.24 11.86 -10.87
C LYS A 99 11.07 11.14 -10.21
N ILE A 100 10.04 10.78 -10.97
CA ILE A 100 8.88 10.05 -10.45
C ILE A 100 9.30 8.65 -9.99
N ARG A 101 10.09 7.92 -10.79
CA ARG A 101 10.59 6.58 -10.44
C ARG A 101 11.47 6.62 -9.19
N GLY A 102 12.33 7.62 -9.06
CA GLY A 102 13.15 7.84 -7.87
C GLY A 102 12.30 8.08 -6.62
N SER A 103 11.27 8.91 -6.72
CA SER A 103 10.30 9.14 -5.63
C SER A 103 9.56 7.84 -5.24
N MET A 104 9.10 7.05 -6.22
CA MET A 104 8.44 5.76 -5.98
C MET A 104 9.39 4.76 -5.29
N LEU A 105 10.65 4.69 -5.71
CA LEU A 105 11.66 3.84 -5.07
C LEU A 105 11.89 4.25 -3.62
N LYS A 106 12.08 5.55 -3.35
CA LYS A 106 12.22 6.09 -2.00
C LYS A 106 11.03 5.70 -1.12
N ASN A 107 9.80 5.89 -1.61
CA ASN A 107 8.59 5.52 -0.87
C ASN A 107 8.52 4.01 -0.58
N LYS A 108 8.89 3.16 -1.55
CA LYS A 108 8.96 1.70 -1.34
C LYS A 108 9.95 1.32 -0.25
N ILE A 109 11.14 1.93 -0.24
CA ILE A 109 12.16 1.69 0.79
C ILE A 109 11.65 2.13 2.16
N MET A 110 11.04 3.31 2.25
CA MET A 110 10.48 3.82 3.51
C MET A 110 9.37 2.91 4.05
N MET A 111 8.46 2.43 3.20
CA MET A 111 7.39 1.51 3.61
C MET A 111 7.96 0.17 4.13
N GLN A 112 9.00 -0.37 3.48
CA GLN A 112 9.68 -1.57 3.97
C GLN A 112 10.30 -1.33 5.36
N HIS A 113 10.94 -0.18 5.55
CA HIS A 113 11.54 0.19 6.83
C HIS A 113 10.48 0.35 7.92
N GLN A 114 9.39 1.08 7.66
CA GLN A 114 8.28 1.27 8.60
C GLN A 114 7.66 -0.06 9.03
N MET A 115 7.42 -0.96 8.06
CA MET A 115 6.97 -2.31 8.39
C MET A 115 7.99 -3.05 9.23
N PHE A 116 9.29 -3.03 8.89
CA PHE A 116 10.32 -3.69 9.69
C PHE A 116 10.39 -3.19 11.13
N THR A 117 10.15 -1.89 11.37
CA THR A 117 10.20 -1.31 12.73
C THR A 117 9.10 -1.79 13.66
N ILE A 118 7.94 -2.20 13.14
CA ILE A 118 6.83 -2.70 13.96
C ILE A 118 6.90 -4.20 14.27
N LEU A 119 7.87 -4.91 13.67
CA LEU A 119 8.08 -6.34 13.85
C LEU A 119 8.88 -6.66 15.12
N ASP A 120 8.56 -7.80 15.73
CA ASP A 120 9.40 -8.41 16.77
C ASP A 120 10.68 -9.06 16.19
N ALA A 121 11.54 -9.58 17.06
CA ALA A 121 12.82 -10.18 16.64
C ALA A 121 12.65 -11.39 15.70
N GLN A 122 11.68 -12.26 15.95
CA GLN A 122 11.44 -13.46 15.15
C GLN A 122 10.87 -13.07 13.77
N GLN A 123 9.91 -12.15 13.75
CA GLN A 123 9.31 -11.60 12.53
C GLN A 123 10.35 -10.87 11.67
N LYS A 124 11.25 -10.08 12.27
CA LYS A 124 12.36 -9.41 11.57
C LYS A 124 13.27 -10.41 10.86
N ALA A 125 13.67 -11.48 11.55
CA ALA A 125 14.50 -12.53 10.95
C ALA A 125 13.79 -13.21 9.77
N LYS A 126 12.48 -13.48 9.89
CA LYS A 126 11.67 -14.04 8.81
C LYS A 126 11.56 -13.08 7.63
N PHE A 127 11.30 -11.80 7.90
CA PHE A 127 11.20 -10.77 6.87
C PHE A 127 12.48 -10.66 6.02
N LEU A 128 13.66 -10.69 6.64
CA LEU A 128 14.93 -10.63 5.91
C LEU A 128 15.14 -11.85 5.00
N LYS A 129 14.76 -13.05 5.46
CA LYS A 129 14.80 -14.27 4.64
C LYS A 129 13.86 -14.17 3.43
N LEU A 130 12.63 -13.71 3.64
CA LEU A 130 11.65 -13.50 2.58
C LEU A 130 12.13 -12.45 1.57
N LYS A 131 12.72 -11.35 2.05
CA LYS A 131 13.29 -10.30 1.20
C LYS A 131 14.43 -10.83 0.33
N LYS A 132 15.34 -11.64 0.90
CA LYS A 132 16.43 -12.27 0.15
C LYS A 132 15.91 -13.22 -0.93
N ARG A 133 14.94 -14.08 -0.59
CA ARG A 133 14.29 -14.98 -1.56
C ARG A 133 13.66 -14.19 -2.71
N TRP A 134 12.86 -13.18 -2.37
CA TRP A 134 12.19 -12.36 -3.39
C TRP A 134 13.17 -11.67 -4.34
N TYR A 135 14.32 -11.20 -3.83
CA TYR A 135 15.37 -10.62 -4.66
C TYR A 135 15.94 -11.63 -5.66
N LEU A 136 16.20 -12.87 -5.23
CA LEU A 136 16.71 -13.93 -6.10
C LEU A 136 15.68 -14.33 -7.17
N ASP A 137 14.40 -14.46 -6.81
CA ASP A 137 13.35 -14.92 -7.73
C ASP A 137 13.01 -13.92 -8.85
N HIS A 138 13.46 -12.66 -8.77
CA HIS A 138 13.06 -11.58 -9.67
C HIS A 138 14.24 -10.85 -10.35
N ASN A 139 15.48 -11.20 -10.04
CA ASN A 139 16.68 -10.59 -10.62
C ASN A 139 17.70 -11.63 -11.12
N VAL A 140 17.27 -12.89 -11.27
CA VAL A 140 17.97 -13.99 -11.96
C VAL A 140 17.09 -14.39 -13.14
#